data_AF-A0A2E8SN99-F1
#
_entry.id   AF-A0A2E8SN99-F1
#
_cell.length_a   1.000
_cell.length_b   1.000
_cell.length_c   1.000
_cell.angle_alpha   90.00
_cell.angle_beta   90.00
_cell.angle_gamma   90.00
#
_symmetry.space_group_name_H-M   'P 1'
#
loop_
_entity.id
_entity.type
_entity.pdbx_description
1 polymer ?
#
loop_
_entity_poly.entity_id
_entity_poly.type
_entity_poly.pdbx_seq_one_letter_code
_entity_poly.pdbx_strand_id
1 'polypeptide(L)'
;MSVKKIFLLTFFTLILACNVDDDDLINNVPAFEWTFIACEGNYGSSNGSITMINGKGDIKELNDIGDVVNSLAVYKNKLIVLVNNSHKILIYEIYEDGLRLPGIEIDTQGSSPREMVVVDDKLYFTNWNSSDVKIFDMINYVIEDSIQLSGYPESIVYGDESLWVGIQLNDDYSDSNKLHKIDPISKTINQTYEIGYGPTDIEINGESIYVANTYYDSSYNAYYGSTELNYSNDQISINNYGPGIVCGGDVLTLNNEIYRSFSGGIAKLNEELEIIEETKIGDFPPAQLYSTEINDGKIYFGLTNFTDVNIVKVYDKENNELNSYNVGIIPGDFAFWKSE
;
A
#
# COMPACT_ATOMS: atom_id res chain seq x y z
N MET A 1 -16.31 -95.06 28.33
CA MET A 1 -15.36 -93.94 28.14
C MET A 1 -15.63 -93.39 26.73
N SER A 2 -16.31 -92.24 26.65
CA SER A 2 -17.03 -91.79 25.44
C SER A 2 -16.13 -90.99 24.50
N VAL A 3 -16.18 -91.33 23.21
CA VAL A 3 -15.48 -90.69 22.10
C VAL A 3 -16.10 -89.31 21.83
N LYS A 4 -15.29 -88.24 21.81
CA LYS A 4 -15.72 -86.93 21.28
C LYS A 4 -14.98 -86.60 19.99
N LYS A 5 -15.79 -86.43 18.94
CA LYS A 5 -15.41 -86.05 17.58
C LYS A 5 -14.83 -84.64 17.55
N ILE A 6 -13.73 -84.46 16.82
CA ILE A 6 -13.16 -83.16 16.46
C ILE A 6 -13.95 -82.63 15.26
N PHE A 7 -14.62 -81.49 15.44
CA PHE A 7 -15.29 -80.76 14.36
C PHE A 7 -14.34 -79.64 13.91
N LEU A 8 -13.90 -79.71 12.66
CA LEU A 8 -13.09 -78.68 12.00
C LEU A 8 -14.04 -77.54 11.59
N LEU A 9 -13.95 -76.39 12.25
CA LEU A 9 -14.72 -75.20 11.89
C LEU A 9 -13.80 -74.25 11.12
N THR A 10 -13.94 -74.24 9.79
CA THR A 10 -13.35 -73.25 8.89
C THR A 10 -13.92 -71.86 9.19
N PHE A 11 -13.07 -70.97 9.69
CA PHE A 11 -13.42 -69.58 9.94
C PHE A 11 -13.22 -68.76 8.66
N PHE A 12 -14.33 -68.34 8.05
CA PHE A 12 -14.34 -67.49 6.86
C PHE A 12 -14.23 -66.03 7.34
N THR A 13 -13.05 -65.43 7.23
CA THR A 13 -12.84 -64.01 7.54
C THR A 13 -13.39 -63.16 6.40
N LEU A 14 -14.54 -62.51 6.62
CA LEU A 14 -15.00 -61.39 5.80
C LEU A 14 -14.09 -60.18 6.08
N ILE A 15 -13.29 -59.81 5.09
CA ILE A 15 -12.53 -58.56 5.09
C ILE A 15 -13.50 -57.47 4.66
N LEU A 16 -13.97 -56.66 5.61
CA LEU A 16 -14.60 -55.38 5.32
C LEU A 16 -13.48 -54.45 4.79
N ALA A 17 -13.38 -54.33 3.48
CA ALA A 17 -12.66 -53.24 2.86
C ALA A 17 -13.49 -51.96 3.06
N CYS A 18 -13.11 -51.13 4.03
CA CYS A 18 -13.41 -49.72 3.94
C CYS A 18 -12.60 -49.20 2.75
N ASN A 19 -13.27 -48.89 1.64
CA ASN A 19 -12.76 -47.87 0.74
C ASN A 19 -12.72 -46.59 1.58
N VAL A 20 -11.51 -46.21 2.01
CA VAL A 20 -11.24 -44.81 2.26
C VAL A 20 -11.14 -44.25 0.86
N ASP A 21 -12.25 -43.71 0.36
CA ASP A 21 -12.19 -42.73 -0.69
C ASP A 21 -11.39 -41.58 -0.06
N ASP A 22 -10.08 -41.54 -0.33
CA ASP A 22 -9.25 -40.35 -0.18
C ASP A 22 -9.75 -39.37 -1.26
N ASP A 23 -10.95 -38.84 -1.07
CA ASP A 23 -11.25 -37.50 -1.53
C ASP A 23 -10.45 -36.60 -0.60
N ASP A 24 -9.37 -36.05 -1.13
CA ASP A 24 -8.68 -34.87 -0.63
C ASP A 24 -9.74 -33.78 -0.36
N LEU A 25 -10.32 -33.82 0.83
CA LEU A 25 -10.86 -32.66 1.52
C LEU A 25 -9.66 -31.76 1.74
N ILE A 26 -9.36 -30.95 0.72
CA ILE A 26 -8.70 -29.67 0.91
C ILE A 26 -9.55 -29.00 1.97
N ASN A 27 -9.07 -29.05 3.21
CA ASN A 27 -9.58 -28.22 4.29
C ASN A 27 -9.25 -26.79 3.85
N ASN A 28 -10.17 -26.17 3.09
CA ASN A 28 -10.21 -24.74 2.85
C ASN A 28 -10.55 -24.08 4.20
N VAL A 29 -9.62 -24.14 5.15
CA VAL A 29 -9.59 -23.19 6.26
C VAL A 29 -9.38 -21.84 5.58
N PRO A 30 -10.31 -20.87 5.73
CA PRO A 30 -10.12 -19.56 5.15
C PRO A 30 -8.78 -19.01 5.64
N ALA A 31 -7.97 -18.48 4.71
CA ALA A 31 -6.74 -17.79 5.08
C ALA A 31 -7.06 -16.71 6.12
N PHE A 32 -6.19 -16.56 7.11
CA PHE A 32 -6.28 -15.44 8.03
C PHE A 32 -5.86 -14.19 7.29
N GLU A 33 -6.63 -13.12 7.45
CA GLU A 33 -6.38 -11.86 6.75
C GLU A 33 -6.26 -10.72 7.77
N TRP A 34 -5.33 -9.80 7.51
CA TRP A 34 -5.17 -8.54 8.22
C TRP A 34 -5.12 -7.38 7.23
N THR A 35 -5.92 -6.35 7.50
CA THR A 35 -5.72 -5.00 6.96
C THR A 35 -4.98 -4.18 8.00
N PHE A 36 -3.82 -3.65 7.64
CA PHE A 36 -3.03 -2.72 8.42
C PHE A 36 -3.28 -1.30 7.92
N ILE A 37 -3.39 -0.35 8.85
CA ILE A 37 -3.55 1.07 8.55
C ILE A 37 -2.47 1.84 9.29
N ALA A 38 -1.66 2.61 8.55
CA ALA A 38 -0.75 3.58 9.12
C ALA A 38 -1.54 4.81 9.52
N CYS A 39 -1.40 5.20 10.78
CA CYS A 39 -2.01 6.39 11.32
C CYS A 39 -0.88 7.35 11.71
N GLU A 40 -0.75 8.45 10.98
CA GLU A 40 0.39 9.35 11.12
C GLU A 40 0.58 9.84 12.57
N GLY A 41 -0.54 10.10 13.25
CA GLY A 41 -0.51 10.90 14.46
C GLY A 41 -0.32 12.39 14.15
N ASN A 42 -0.24 13.19 15.20
CA ASN A 42 0.02 14.62 15.05
C ASN A 42 1.53 14.87 15.00
N TYR A 43 1.99 15.58 13.99
CA TYR A 43 3.40 15.98 13.86
C TYR A 43 3.96 16.56 15.17
N GLY A 44 5.10 16.03 15.61
CA GLY A 44 5.79 16.44 16.84
C GLY A 44 5.22 15.84 18.12
N SER A 45 4.18 15.01 18.04
CA SER A 45 3.51 14.44 19.22
C SER A 45 3.92 13.00 19.52
N SER A 46 4.61 12.32 18.59
CA SER A 46 5.04 10.92 18.74
C SER A 46 3.90 9.95 19.09
N ASN A 47 2.71 10.22 18.57
CA ASN A 47 1.47 9.47 18.82
C ASN A 47 0.96 8.75 17.55
N GLY A 48 1.86 8.48 16.59
CA GLY A 48 1.55 7.67 15.43
C GLY A 48 1.31 6.22 15.83
N SER A 49 0.46 5.53 15.08
CA SER A 49 0.00 4.18 15.41
C SER A 49 -0.22 3.31 14.17
N ILE A 50 -0.41 2.01 14.40
CA ILE A 50 -0.91 1.07 13.41
C ILE A 50 -2.23 0.51 13.93
N THR A 51 -3.30 0.67 13.15
CA THR A 51 -4.54 -0.06 13.37
C THR A 51 -4.53 -1.35 12.55
N MET A 52 -4.97 -2.45 13.15
CA MET A 52 -5.05 -3.77 12.52
C MET A 52 -6.50 -4.25 12.55
N ILE A 53 -7.03 -4.66 11.41
CA ILE A 53 -8.41 -5.18 11.28
C ILE A 53 -8.34 -6.58 10.67
N ASN A 54 -8.83 -7.59 11.39
CA ASN A 54 -8.82 -8.95 10.84
C ASN A 54 -10.01 -9.18 9.89
N GLY A 55 -10.04 -10.32 9.19
CA GLY A 55 -11.15 -10.70 8.31
C GLY A 55 -12.54 -10.81 8.96
N LYS A 56 -12.65 -10.75 10.29
CA LYS A 56 -13.93 -10.70 11.03
C LYS A 56 -14.34 -9.28 11.43
N GLY A 57 -13.47 -8.29 11.19
CA GLY A 57 -13.64 -6.91 11.64
C GLY A 57 -13.18 -6.64 13.07
N ASP A 58 -12.47 -7.57 13.72
CA ASP A 58 -11.90 -7.31 15.05
C ASP A 58 -10.69 -6.37 14.90
N ILE A 59 -10.62 -5.37 15.78
CA ILE A 59 -9.59 -4.33 15.75
C ILE A 59 -8.53 -4.58 16.84
N LYS A 60 -7.26 -4.41 16.47
CA LYS A 60 -6.14 -4.22 17.39
C LYS A 60 -5.39 -2.95 17.02
N GLU A 61 -4.73 -2.34 18.00
CA GLU A 61 -3.92 -1.15 17.78
C GLU A 61 -2.54 -1.31 18.41
N LEU A 62 -1.55 -0.79 17.71
CA LEU A 62 -0.22 -0.56 18.23
C LEU A 62 0.03 0.95 18.24
N ASN A 63 -0.02 1.53 19.43
CA ASN A 63 0.04 2.97 19.64
C ASN A 63 1.46 3.44 20.01
N ASP A 64 1.69 4.75 19.85
CA ASP A 64 2.91 5.45 20.26
C ASP A 64 4.19 4.85 19.65
N ILE A 65 4.14 4.43 18.38
CA ILE A 65 5.28 3.80 17.70
C ILE A 65 6.28 4.80 17.11
N GLY A 66 5.93 6.08 17.14
CA GLY A 66 6.76 7.19 16.75
C GLY A 66 5.92 8.34 16.23
N ASP A 67 6.55 9.19 15.43
CA ASP A 67 6.02 10.45 14.93
C ASP A 67 5.92 10.40 13.41
N VAL A 68 4.70 10.53 12.88
CA VAL A 68 4.35 10.39 11.45
C VAL A 68 4.64 8.98 10.95
N VAL A 69 3.74 8.03 11.24
CA VAL A 69 3.74 6.69 10.60
C VAL A 69 3.22 6.87 9.18
N ASN A 70 4.12 6.83 8.19
CA ASN A 70 3.87 7.34 6.85
C ASN A 70 3.38 6.25 5.89
N SER A 71 4.11 5.14 5.80
CA SER A 71 3.91 4.12 4.77
C SER A 71 4.07 2.70 5.33
N LEU A 72 3.30 1.76 4.79
CA LEU A 72 3.23 0.35 5.14
C LEU A 72 3.49 -0.53 3.91
N ALA A 73 4.17 -1.64 4.12
CA ALA A 73 4.29 -2.68 3.11
C ALA A 73 4.23 -4.05 3.77
N VAL A 74 3.56 -4.98 3.10
CA VAL A 74 3.60 -6.40 3.48
C VAL A 74 4.52 -7.13 2.52
N TYR A 75 5.50 -7.83 3.06
CA TYR A 75 6.37 -8.71 2.29
C TYR A 75 6.53 -10.05 3.00
N LYS A 76 6.02 -11.12 2.37
CA LYS A 76 5.85 -12.43 3.02
C LYS A 76 5.02 -12.24 4.29
N ASN A 77 5.42 -12.85 5.41
CA ASN A 77 4.79 -12.66 6.72
C ASN A 77 5.41 -11.51 7.53
N LYS A 78 5.80 -10.40 6.88
CA LYS A 78 6.36 -9.22 7.57
C LYS A 78 5.59 -7.96 7.21
N LEU A 79 5.27 -7.17 8.23
CA LEU A 79 4.83 -5.79 8.07
C LEU A 79 6.06 -4.90 8.21
N ILE A 80 6.29 -4.06 7.21
CA ILE A 80 7.32 -3.04 7.15
C ILE A 80 6.62 -1.69 7.33
N VAL A 81 7.21 -0.81 8.13
CA VAL A 81 6.60 0.45 8.53
C VAL A 81 7.65 1.54 8.45
N LEU A 82 7.40 2.58 7.64
CA LEU A 82 8.20 3.79 7.63
C LEU A 82 7.62 4.80 8.62
N VAL A 83 8.46 5.26 9.55
CA VAL A 83 8.07 6.31 10.50
C VAL A 83 8.89 7.56 10.19
N ASN A 84 8.28 8.47 9.43
CA ASN A 84 8.92 9.59 8.76
C ASN A 84 9.71 10.49 9.72
N ASN A 85 9.01 11.12 10.68
CA ASN A 85 9.61 12.10 11.58
C ASN A 85 10.36 11.46 12.77
N SER A 86 10.29 10.13 12.90
CA SER A 86 11.16 9.36 13.78
C SER A 86 12.38 8.77 13.07
N HIS A 87 12.49 8.98 11.75
CA HIS A 87 13.62 8.54 10.93
C HIS A 87 13.96 7.06 11.10
N LYS A 88 12.95 6.18 11.11
CA LYS A 88 13.16 4.75 11.34
C LYS A 88 12.25 3.86 10.49
N ILE A 89 12.69 2.63 10.31
CA ILE A 89 11.90 1.52 9.80
C ILE A 89 11.57 0.60 10.98
N LEU A 90 10.31 0.19 11.10
CA LEU A 90 9.89 -0.87 12.01
C LEU A 90 9.50 -2.11 11.18
N ILE A 91 9.92 -3.28 11.63
CA ILE A 91 9.59 -4.56 10.99
C ILE A 91 8.99 -5.51 12.01
N TYR A 92 7.80 -6.02 11.72
CA TYR A 92 7.09 -6.97 12.56
C TYR A 92 6.81 -8.26 11.80
N GLU A 93 6.97 -9.41 12.46
CA GLU A 93 6.42 -10.66 11.93
C GLU A 93 4.90 -10.68 12.12
N ILE A 94 4.17 -11.14 11.11
CA ILE A 94 2.72 -11.26 11.10
C ILE A 94 2.34 -12.71 11.39
N TYR A 95 1.42 -12.89 12.34
CA TYR A 95 0.79 -14.17 12.69
C TYR A 95 -0.74 -14.03 12.66
N GLU A 96 -1.45 -15.16 12.76
CA GLU A 96 -2.91 -15.20 12.83
C GLU A 96 -3.48 -14.35 13.97
N ASP A 97 -2.77 -14.26 15.10
CA ASP A 97 -3.14 -13.45 16.25
C ASP A 97 -2.57 -12.02 16.22
N GLY A 98 -1.88 -11.61 15.15
CA GLY A 98 -1.42 -10.25 14.91
C GLY A 98 0.09 -10.12 14.86
N LEU A 99 0.62 -8.96 15.25
CA LEU A 99 2.04 -8.64 15.14
C LEU A 99 2.85 -9.19 16.31
N ARG A 100 4.01 -9.76 16.01
CA ARG A 100 5.00 -10.16 17.04
C ARG A 100 5.82 -8.96 17.49
N LEU A 101 5.54 -8.49 18.71
CA LEU A 101 6.25 -7.39 19.36
C LEU A 101 7.55 -7.84 20.05
N PRO A 102 8.55 -6.94 20.22
CA PRO A 102 8.56 -5.52 19.86
C PRO A 102 8.92 -5.21 18.40
N GLY A 103 9.06 -6.22 17.54
CA GLY A 103 9.59 -6.05 16.18
C GLY A 103 11.09 -5.71 16.17
N ILE A 104 11.56 -5.24 15.01
CA ILE A 104 12.92 -4.74 14.79
C ILE A 104 12.83 -3.26 14.42
N GLU A 105 13.71 -2.44 14.99
CA GLU A 105 13.84 -1.02 14.67
C GLU A 105 15.18 -0.77 13.95
N ILE A 106 15.12 -0.04 12.84
CA ILE A 106 16.28 0.34 12.03
C ILE A 106 16.30 1.86 11.87
N ASP A 107 17.38 2.49 12.33
CA ASP A 107 17.61 3.92 12.15
C ASP A 107 17.96 4.23 10.69
N THR A 108 17.23 5.16 10.08
CA THR A 108 17.45 5.64 8.72
C THR A 108 18.43 6.82 8.66
N GLN A 109 19.03 7.20 9.79
CA GLN A 109 20.04 8.25 9.91
C GLN A 109 19.51 9.64 9.55
N GLY A 110 18.30 9.97 10.00
CA GLY A 110 17.72 11.30 9.79
C GLY A 110 17.15 11.56 8.40
N SER A 111 16.93 10.50 7.58
CA SER A 111 16.63 10.68 6.16
C SER A 111 15.18 11.05 5.81
N SER A 112 14.25 10.99 6.77
CA SER A 112 12.83 11.32 6.53
C SER A 112 12.22 10.41 5.43
N PRO A 113 12.04 9.10 5.73
CA PRO A 113 11.50 8.13 4.76
C PRO A 113 10.03 8.43 4.41
N ARG A 114 9.63 8.19 3.15
CA ARG A 114 8.28 8.51 2.63
C ARG A 114 7.56 7.24 2.17
N GLU A 115 7.80 6.81 0.93
CA GLU A 115 7.19 5.64 0.30
C GLU A 115 8.20 4.55 0.02
N MET A 116 7.71 3.32 -0.21
CA MET A 116 8.58 2.16 -0.42
C MET A 116 8.00 1.11 -1.37
N VAL A 117 8.90 0.34 -1.96
CA VAL A 117 8.57 -0.86 -2.73
C VAL A 117 9.57 -1.97 -2.40
N VAL A 118 9.11 -3.22 -2.37
CA VAL A 118 9.97 -4.39 -2.19
C VAL A 118 10.22 -5.08 -3.53
N VAL A 119 11.48 -5.29 -3.87
CA VAL A 119 11.95 -5.98 -5.08
C VAL A 119 13.05 -6.96 -4.68
N ASP A 120 12.89 -8.25 -4.96
CA ASP A 120 13.91 -9.28 -4.74
C ASP A 120 14.59 -9.24 -3.35
N ASP A 121 13.79 -9.31 -2.28
CA ASP A 121 14.26 -9.22 -0.88
C ASP A 121 14.98 -7.89 -0.52
N LYS A 122 14.81 -6.84 -1.33
CA LYS A 122 15.29 -5.49 -1.04
C LYS A 122 14.15 -4.50 -0.95
N LEU A 123 14.19 -3.67 0.07
CA LEU A 123 13.28 -2.55 0.23
C LEU A 123 13.95 -1.30 -0.34
N TYR A 124 13.32 -0.70 -1.34
CA TYR A 124 13.68 0.59 -1.89
C TYR A 124 12.72 1.63 -1.32
N PHE A 125 13.23 2.69 -0.70
CA PHE A 125 12.38 3.70 -0.08
C PHE A 125 12.89 5.12 -0.34
N THR A 126 11.96 6.02 -0.63
CA THR A 126 12.24 7.43 -0.91
C THR A 126 12.48 8.19 0.39
N ASN A 127 13.35 9.21 0.33
CA ASN A 127 13.76 9.98 1.48
C ASN A 127 13.88 11.46 1.12
N TRP A 128 13.26 12.32 1.92
CA TRP A 128 13.32 13.77 1.68
C TRP A 128 14.62 14.41 2.15
N ASN A 129 15.05 14.15 3.39
CA ASN A 129 16.18 14.87 3.97
C ASN A 129 17.53 14.48 3.33
N SER A 130 17.64 13.25 2.83
CA SER A 130 18.82 12.76 2.12
C SER A 130 18.70 12.78 0.60
N SER A 131 17.57 13.23 0.04
CA SER A 131 17.32 13.32 -1.41
C SER A 131 17.71 12.06 -2.18
N ASP A 132 17.30 10.89 -1.67
CA ASP A 132 17.71 9.60 -2.23
C ASP A 132 16.63 8.52 -2.14
N VAL A 133 16.85 7.45 -2.91
CA VAL A 133 16.21 6.16 -2.68
C VAL A 133 17.21 5.27 -1.97
N LYS A 134 16.92 4.90 -0.72
CA LYS A 134 17.77 3.98 0.05
C LYS A 134 17.40 2.54 -0.24
N ILE A 135 18.41 1.68 -0.18
CA ILE A 135 18.29 0.24 -0.42
C ILE A 135 18.55 -0.49 0.89
N PHE A 136 17.53 -1.13 1.42
CA PHE A 136 17.58 -1.92 2.63
C PHE A 136 17.48 -3.41 2.30
N ASP A 137 18.46 -4.17 2.78
CA ASP A 137 18.51 -5.62 2.65
C ASP A 137 17.60 -6.26 3.71
N MET A 138 16.52 -6.91 3.26
CA MET A 138 15.52 -7.54 4.14
C MET A 138 16.01 -8.84 4.80
N ILE A 139 17.16 -9.38 4.38
CA ILE A 139 17.77 -10.59 4.92
C ILE A 139 18.76 -10.21 6.03
N ASN A 140 19.63 -9.24 5.75
CA ASN A 140 20.68 -8.81 6.67
C ASN A 140 20.24 -7.68 7.61
N TYR A 141 19.09 -7.07 7.36
CA TYR A 141 18.54 -5.95 8.11
C TYR A 141 19.47 -4.74 8.17
N VAL A 142 20.08 -4.40 7.03
CA VAL A 142 20.99 -3.26 6.90
C VAL A 142 20.62 -2.40 5.70
N ILE A 143 20.73 -1.08 5.87
CA ILE A 143 20.72 -0.15 4.75
C ILE A 143 22.10 -0.27 4.09
N GLU A 144 22.15 -0.89 2.92
CA GLU A 144 23.40 -1.27 2.26
C GLU A 144 23.89 -0.23 1.24
N ASP A 145 22.99 0.58 0.67
CA ASP A 145 23.34 1.57 -0.34
C ASP A 145 22.23 2.63 -0.51
N SER A 146 22.49 3.65 -1.34
CA SER A 146 21.45 4.58 -1.80
C SER A 146 21.69 5.11 -3.21
N ILE A 147 20.61 5.54 -3.85
CA ILE A 147 20.58 6.14 -5.18
C ILE A 147 20.29 7.62 -4.99
N GLN A 148 21.31 8.47 -5.14
CA GLN A 148 21.19 9.91 -4.97
C GLN A 148 20.38 10.53 -6.11
N LEU A 149 19.45 11.42 -5.76
CA LEU A 149 18.56 12.12 -6.67
C LEU A 149 18.73 13.65 -6.50
N SER A 150 18.15 14.43 -7.42
CA SER A 150 18.00 15.89 -7.25
C SER A 150 16.53 16.19 -7.03
N GLY A 151 16.23 16.96 -6.00
CA GLY A 151 14.89 17.17 -5.47
C GLY A 151 14.51 16.21 -4.35
N TYR A 152 13.23 16.24 -4.01
CA TYR A 152 12.60 15.47 -2.95
C TYR A 152 11.72 14.37 -3.57
N PRO A 153 12.20 13.12 -3.58
CA PRO A 153 11.43 11.99 -4.09
C PRO A 153 10.27 11.69 -3.15
N GLU A 154 9.08 11.46 -3.71
CA GLU A 154 7.88 11.14 -2.93
C GLU A 154 7.45 9.70 -3.21
N SER A 155 6.85 9.47 -4.38
CA SER A 155 6.29 8.19 -4.78
C SER A 155 7.32 7.27 -5.47
N ILE A 156 7.14 5.96 -5.28
CA ILE A 156 7.97 4.92 -5.87
C ILE A 156 7.16 3.67 -6.17
N VAL A 157 7.30 3.12 -7.38
CA VAL A 157 6.76 1.81 -7.74
C VAL A 157 7.78 1.01 -8.54
N TYR A 158 7.58 -0.31 -8.64
CA TYR A 158 8.41 -1.20 -9.44
C TYR A 158 7.59 -1.86 -10.54
N GLY A 159 8.07 -1.76 -11.78
CA GLY A 159 7.47 -2.42 -12.95
C GLY A 159 8.34 -2.22 -14.18
N ASP A 160 8.20 -3.12 -15.17
CA ASP A 160 9.09 -3.15 -16.35
C ASP A 160 10.58 -3.21 -15.95
N GLU A 161 10.89 -4.09 -14.98
CA GLU A 161 12.23 -4.31 -14.42
C GLU A 161 12.91 -3.04 -13.83
N SER A 162 12.15 -1.97 -13.63
CA SER A 162 12.66 -0.65 -13.25
C SER A 162 11.92 -0.08 -12.04
N LEU A 163 12.62 0.72 -11.26
CA LEU A 163 11.98 1.60 -10.28
C LEU A 163 11.54 2.88 -10.99
N TRP A 164 10.30 3.29 -10.71
CA TRP A 164 9.72 4.54 -11.19
C TRP A 164 9.52 5.46 -10.00
N VAL A 165 10.24 6.59 -9.99
CA VAL A 165 10.32 7.48 -8.82
C VAL A 165 9.88 8.88 -9.20
N GLY A 166 8.82 9.36 -8.56
CA GLY A 166 8.31 10.72 -8.72
C GLY A 166 9.09 11.69 -7.84
N ILE A 167 9.61 12.76 -8.42
CA ILE A 167 10.19 13.88 -7.67
C ILE A 167 9.10 14.91 -7.47
N GLN A 168 8.64 15.10 -6.23
CA GLN A 168 7.55 16.03 -5.94
C GLN A 168 8.04 17.48 -5.96
N LEU A 169 9.19 17.75 -5.34
CA LEU A 169 9.76 19.09 -5.22
C LEU A 169 11.20 19.12 -5.73
N ASN A 170 11.61 20.24 -6.31
CA ASN A 170 13.01 20.52 -6.64
C ASN A 170 13.78 20.89 -5.36
N ASP A 171 15.11 20.95 -5.44
CA ASP A 171 15.98 21.29 -4.30
C ASP A 171 15.68 22.70 -3.71
N ASP A 172 15.10 23.59 -4.51
CA ASP A 172 14.67 24.93 -4.11
C ASP A 172 13.22 25.00 -3.58
N TYR A 173 12.59 23.84 -3.36
CA TYR A 173 11.20 23.67 -2.94
C TYR A 173 10.13 24.14 -3.93
N SER A 174 10.50 24.47 -5.18
CA SER A 174 9.52 24.62 -6.25
C SER A 174 8.96 23.26 -6.66
N ASP A 175 7.70 23.22 -7.14
CA ASP A 175 7.12 21.98 -7.64
C ASP A 175 7.98 21.41 -8.77
N SER A 176 8.31 20.12 -8.66
CA SER A 176 9.03 19.38 -9.70
C SER A 176 8.04 18.64 -10.59
N ASN A 177 8.52 18.19 -11.73
CA ASN A 177 7.72 17.48 -12.73
C ASN A 177 8.47 16.28 -13.29
N LYS A 178 9.37 15.70 -12.50
CA LYS A 178 10.26 14.63 -12.95
C LYS A 178 9.77 13.27 -12.50
N LEU A 179 9.76 12.33 -13.43
CA LEU A 179 9.63 10.90 -13.16
C LEU A 179 10.92 10.20 -13.63
N HIS A 180 11.63 9.56 -12.70
CA HIS A 180 12.86 8.84 -13.00
C HIS A 180 12.58 7.35 -13.23
N LYS A 181 13.12 6.80 -14.33
CA LYS A 181 13.24 5.35 -14.56
C LYS A 181 14.64 4.93 -14.11
N ILE A 182 14.71 4.12 -13.06
CA ILE A 182 15.96 3.75 -12.39
C ILE A 182 16.13 2.23 -12.49
N ASP A 183 17.32 1.79 -12.90
CA ASP A 183 17.68 0.38 -12.85
C ASP A 183 18.10 -0.01 -11.41
N PRO A 184 17.37 -0.93 -10.74
CA PRO A 184 17.67 -1.32 -9.36
C PRO A 184 18.99 -2.10 -9.21
N ILE A 185 19.53 -2.69 -10.28
CA ILE A 185 20.76 -3.47 -10.29
C ILE A 185 21.97 -2.54 -10.44
N SER A 186 21.99 -1.73 -11.50
CA SER A 186 23.09 -0.80 -11.76
C SER A 186 23.01 0.47 -10.91
N LYS A 187 21.85 0.75 -10.32
CA LYS A 187 21.57 1.90 -9.44
C LYS A 187 21.71 3.24 -10.18
N THR A 188 21.43 3.25 -11.48
CA THR A 188 21.51 4.45 -12.32
C THR A 188 20.16 4.87 -12.83
N ILE A 189 19.97 6.19 -12.95
CA ILE A 189 18.83 6.78 -13.65
C ILE A 189 19.05 6.54 -15.15
N ASN A 190 18.25 5.66 -15.74
CA ASN A 190 18.31 5.35 -17.17
C ASN A 190 17.64 6.43 -17.99
N GLN A 191 16.52 6.95 -17.49
CA GLN A 191 15.71 7.94 -18.18
C GLN A 191 14.99 8.86 -17.18
N THR A 192 14.72 10.08 -17.61
CA THR A 192 13.91 11.05 -16.87
C THR A 192 12.85 11.58 -17.81
N TYR A 193 11.60 11.55 -17.36
CA TYR A 193 10.44 12.06 -18.08
C TYR A 193 9.93 13.33 -17.42
N GLU A 194 9.49 14.28 -18.23
CA GLU A 194 8.76 15.47 -17.77
C GLU A 194 7.27 15.15 -17.77
N ILE A 195 6.67 15.07 -16.59
CA ILE A 195 5.27 14.74 -16.34
C ILE A 195 4.51 15.97 -15.80
N GLY A 196 3.31 15.80 -15.24
CA GLY A 196 2.64 16.84 -14.47
C GLY A 196 3.42 17.24 -13.20
N TYR A 197 3.14 18.42 -12.65
CA TYR A 197 3.82 18.92 -11.46
C TYR A 197 3.40 18.20 -10.18
N GLY A 198 4.35 18.04 -9.26
CA GLY A 198 4.19 17.45 -7.94
C GLY A 198 3.60 16.04 -7.98
N PRO A 199 4.29 15.06 -8.57
CA PRO A 199 3.89 13.66 -8.47
C PRO A 199 3.78 13.23 -7.00
N THR A 200 2.57 12.89 -6.56
CA THR A 200 2.28 12.44 -5.19
C THR A 200 2.16 10.92 -5.08
N ASP A 201 1.60 10.30 -6.11
CA ASP A 201 1.30 8.87 -6.12
C ASP A 201 1.42 8.31 -7.55
N ILE A 202 1.77 7.03 -7.68
CA ILE A 202 2.05 6.36 -8.95
C ILE A 202 1.41 4.98 -8.96
N GLU A 203 0.72 4.65 -10.05
CA GLU A 203 0.13 3.34 -10.26
C GLU A 203 0.49 2.79 -11.65
N ILE A 204 0.78 1.50 -11.74
CA ILE A 204 1.08 0.82 -13.01
C ILE A 204 -0.12 0.00 -13.46
N ASN A 205 -0.58 0.22 -14.68
CA ASN A 205 -1.62 -0.59 -15.30
C ASN A 205 -1.26 -0.89 -16.76
N GLY A 206 -0.95 -2.15 -17.03
CA GLY A 206 -0.43 -2.59 -18.33
C GLY A 206 0.91 -1.93 -18.67
N GLU A 207 1.01 -1.35 -19.86
CA GLU A 207 2.19 -0.64 -20.37
C GLU A 207 2.22 0.86 -20.02
N SER A 208 1.32 1.29 -19.13
CA SER A 208 1.18 2.68 -18.73
C SER A 208 1.46 2.87 -17.24
N ILE A 209 2.05 4.01 -16.93
CA ILE A 209 2.22 4.54 -15.57
C ILE A 209 1.30 5.73 -15.43
N TYR A 210 0.43 5.69 -14.44
CA TYR A 210 -0.46 6.79 -14.09
C TYR A 210 0.09 7.49 -12.84
N VAL A 211 0.04 8.81 -12.85
CA VAL A 211 0.60 9.62 -11.77
C VAL A 211 -0.44 10.63 -11.31
N ALA A 212 -0.67 10.65 -10.01
CA ALA A 212 -1.38 11.72 -9.35
C ALA A 212 -0.49 12.95 -9.19
N ASN A 213 -0.98 14.11 -9.61
CA ASN A 213 -0.24 15.36 -9.56
C ASN A 213 -0.90 16.34 -8.59
N THR A 214 -0.11 16.97 -7.72
CA THR A 214 -0.52 18.00 -6.76
C THR A 214 0.56 19.05 -6.60
N TYR A 215 0.23 20.31 -6.84
CA TYR A 215 1.20 21.42 -6.81
C TYR A 215 0.56 22.71 -6.30
N TYR A 216 1.37 23.71 -5.97
CA TYR A 216 0.88 24.91 -5.28
C TYR A 216 1.38 26.20 -5.93
N ASP A 217 0.51 27.21 -6.00
CA ASP A 217 0.98 28.55 -6.35
C ASP A 217 1.68 29.24 -5.17
N SER A 218 2.25 30.42 -5.42
CA SER A 218 2.93 31.23 -4.39
C SER A 218 2.04 31.68 -3.21
N SER A 219 0.72 31.53 -3.34
CA SER A 219 -0.28 31.82 -2.30
C SER A 219 -0.80 30.55 -1.62
N TYR A 220 -0.17 29.40 -1.88
CA TYR A 220 -0.56 28.08 -1.38
C TYR A 220 -1.96 27.63 -1.83
N ASN A 221 -2.45 28.13 -2.97
CA ASN A 221 -3.62 27.53 -3.59
C ASN A 221 -3.20 26.21 -4.23
N ALA A 222 -3.89 25.12 -3.87
CA ALA A 222 -3.63 23.80 -4.41
C ALA A 222 -4.20 23.65 -5.82
N TYR A 223 -3.43 22.99 -6.68
CA TYR A 223 -3.77 22.56 -8.02
C TYR A 223 -3.49 21.07 -8.13
N TYR A 224 -4.20 20.40 -9.03
CA TYR A 224 -4.08 18.96 -9.18
C TYR A 224 -4.35 18.53 -10.62
N GLY A 225 -3.86 17.34 -10.94
CA GLY A 225 -3.92 16.76 -12.28
C GLY A 225 -3.67 15.27 -12.28
N SER A 226 -3.57 14.73 -13.49
CA SER A 226 -3.14 13.35 -13.72
C SER A 226 -2.22 13.29 -14.94
N THR A 227 -1.23 12.41 -14.86
CA THR A 227 -0.35 12.06 -15.98
C THR A 227 -0.51 10.60 -16.32
N GLU A 228 -0.42 10.27 -17.61
CA GLU A 228 -0.15 8.93 -18.12
C GLU A 228 1.16 8.97 -18.90
N LEU A 229 2.07 8.06 -18.58
CA LEU A 229 3.24 7.73 -19.38
C LEU A 229 3.07 6.31 -19.91
N ASN A 230 2.95 6.16 -21.23
CA ASN A 230 3.10 4.87 -21.89
C ASN A 230 4.59 4.61 -22.10
N TYR A 231 5.15 3.65 -21.38
CA TYR A 231 6.60 3.41 -21.38
C TYR A 231 7.07 2.49 -22.52
N SER A 232 6.16 1.97 -23.37
CA SER A 232 6.56 1.21 -24.56
C SER A 232 6.83 2.09 -25.78
N ASN A 233 6.32 3.33 -25.78
CA ASN A 233 6.52 4.31 -26.84
C ASN A 233 6.90 5.72 -26.37
N ASP A 234 7.17 5.90 -25.07
CA ASP A 234 7.52 7.17 -24.42
C ASP A 234 6.46 8.29 -24.58
N GLN A 235 5.20 7.94 -24.86
CA GLN A 235 4.12 8.92 -24.99
C GLN A 235 3.65 9.38 -23.61
N ILE A 236 3.53 10.69 -23.44
CA ILE A 236 3.05 11.33 -22.20
C ILE A 236 1.76 12.11 -22.50
N SER A 237 0.74 11.88 -21.68
CA SER A 237 -0.51 12.64 -21.64
C SER A 237 -0.65 13.29 -20.26
N ILE A 238 -0.98 14.58 -20.20
CA ILE A 238 -1.14 15.31 -18.94
C ILE A 238 -2.48 16.05 -18.98
N ASN A 239 -3.30 15.88 -17.95
CA ASN A 239 -4.50 16.66 -17.75
C ASN A 239 -4.43 17.43 -16.42
N ASN A 240 -4.61 18.75 -16.49
CA ASN A 240 -4.59 19.64 -15.33
C ASN A 240 -6.03 20.07 -15.01
N TYR A 241 -6.54 19.68 -13.85
CA TYR A 241 -7.93 19.98 -13.46
C TYR A 241 -8.10 21.40 -12.93
N GLY A 242 -7.00 22.09 -12.64
CA GLY A 242 -6.99 23.45 -12.11
C GLY A 242 -7.03 23.49 -10.58
N PRO A 243 -7.44 24.62 -9.98
CA PRO A 243 -7.42 24.78 -8.53
C PRO A 243 -8.52 23.94 -7.86
N GLY A 244 -8.23 23.32 -6.72
CA GLY A 244 -9.23 22.56 -5.96
C GLY A 244 -8.67 21.88 -4.71
N ILE A 245 -9.51 21.05 -4.07
CA ILE A 245 -9.12 20.27 -2.90
C ILE A 245 -8.51 18.95 -3.39
N VAL A 246 -7.25 18.73 -3.02
CA VAL A 246 -6.54 17.47 -3.26
C VAL A 246 -7.05 16.48 -2.22
N CYS A 247 -7.91 15.55 -2.63
CA CYS A 247 -8.60 14.62 -1.75
C CYS A 247 -7.71 13.39 -1.48
N GLY A 248 -6.61 13.53 -0.73
CA GLY A 248 -5.63 12.45 -0.50
C GLY A 248 -4.56 12.37 -1.59
N GLY A 249 -4.96 12.48 -2.85
CA GLY A 249 -3.99 12.57 -3.93
C GLY A 249 -3.57 11.21 -4.51
N ASP A 250 -4.46 10.21 -4.41
CA ASP A 250 -4.23 8.82 -4.85
C ASP A 250 -4.66 8.52 -6.30
N VAL A 251 -3.91 7.66 -7.00
CA VAL A 251 -4.28 7.06 -8.28
C VAL A 251 -4.33 5.54 -8.11
N LEU A 252 -5.42 4.91 -8.54
CA LEU A 252 -5.70 3.51 -8.19
C LEU A 252 -6.17 2.71 -9.38
N THR A 253 -5.93 1.40 -9.37
CA THR A 253 -6.49 0.47 -10.36
C THR A 253 -7.63 -0.35 -9.77
N LEU A 254 -8.79 -0.32 -10.41
CA LEU A 254 -9.94 -1.18 -10.09
C LEU A 254 -10.45 -1.86 -11.36
N ASN A 255 -10.40 -3.20 -11.42
CA ASN A 255 -10.82 -3.97 -12.59
C ASN A 255 -10.16 -3.51 -13.91
N ASN A 256 -8.85 -3.20 -13.86
CA ASN A 256 -8.07 -2.71 -15.01
C ASN A 256 -8.48 -1.31 -15.51
N GLU A 257 -9.28 -0.58 -14.74
CA GLU A 257 -9.64 0.81 -14.97
C GLU A 257 -8.94 1.70 -13.96
N ILE A 258 -8.53 2.89 -14.39
CA ILE A 258 -7.84 3.85 -13.54
C ILE A 258 -8.84 4.77 -12.86
N TYR A 259 -8.65 4.95 -11.56
CA TYR A 259 -9.39 5.85 -10.71
C TYR A 259 -8.47 6.89 -10.11
N ARG A 260 -9.04 8.05 -9.79
CA ARG A 260 -8.37 9.13 -9.06
C ARG A 260 -9.21 9.50 -7.86
N SER A 261 -8.57 9.78 -6.74
CA SER A 261 -9.22 10.42 -5.60
C SER A 261 -9.84 11.76 -6.04
N PHE A 262 -11.15 11.93 -5.86
CA PHE A 262 -11.90 13.07 -6.37
C PHE A 262 -13.13 13.35 -5.51
N SER A 263 -13.27 14.61 -5.08
CA SER A 263 -14.50 15.13 -4.45
C SER A 263 -15.05 14.23 -3.34
N GLY A 264 -14.16 13.83 -2.42
CA GLY A 264 -14.48 12.98 -1.27
C GLY A 264 -14.78 11.52 -1.58
N GLY A 265 -14.33 11.02 -2.74
CA GLY A 265 -14.38 9.61 -3.11
C GLY A 265 -13.29 9.30 -4.14
N ILE A 266 -13.53 8.31 -4.99
CA ILE A 266 -12.76 8.05 -6.20
C ILE A 266 -13.65 8.08 -7.43
N ALA A 267 -13.15 8.52 -8.57
CA ALA A 267 -13.84 8.46 -9.85
C ALA A 267 -12.89 8.01 -10.95
N LYS A 268 -13.45 7.33 -11.96
CA LYS A 268 -12.71 6.78 -13.10
C LYS A 268 -12.14 7.90 -13.98
N LEU A 269 -10.97 7.67 -14.56
CA LEU A 269 -10.40 8.50 -15.62
C LEU A 269 -10.78 7.94 -17.02
N ASN A 270 -11.10 8.84 -17.96
CA ASN A 270 -11.21 8.46 -19.38
C ASN A 270 -9.82 8.42 -20.06
N GLU A 271 -9.80 8.12 -21.37
CA GLU A 271 -8.55 8.02 -22.15
C GLU A 271 -7.79 9.36 -22.24
N GLU A 272 -8.51 10.48 -22.11
CA GLU A 272 -7.94 11.84 -22.04
C GLU A 272 -7.57 12.27 -20.61
N LEU A 273 -7.61 11.34 -19.64
CA LEU A 273 -7.39 11.59 -18.22
C LEU A 273 -8.37 12.59 -17.61
N GLU A 274 -9.57 12.74 -18.15
CA GLU A 274 -10.66 13.50 -17.54
C GLU A 274 -11.39 12.64 -16.51
N ILE A 275 -11.78 13.26 -15.39
CA ILE A 275 -12.54 12.61 -14.33
C ILE A 275 -13.99 12.42 -14.78
N ILE A 276 -14.44 11.18 -14.78
CA ILE A 276 -15.82 10.79 -15.10
C ILE A 276 -16.65 10.83 -13.81
N GLU A 277 -17.18 12.00 -13.44
CA GLU A 277 -17.84 12.24 -12.15
C GLU A 277 -19.00 11.27 -11.85
N GLU A 278 -19.72 10.80 -12.88
CA GLU A 278 -20.82 9.85 -12.72
C GLU A 278 -20.40 8.44 -12.26
N THR A 279 -19.10 8.14 -12.31
CA THR A 279 -18.52 6.86 -11.84
C THR A 279 -18.08 6.91 -10.38
N LYS A 280 -18.36 8.01 -9.67
CA LYS A 280 -17.85 8.24 -8.33
C LYS A 280 -18.32 7.16 -7.33
N ILE A 281 -17.35 6.62 -6.59
CA ILE A 281 -17.54 5.73 -5.44
C ILE A 281 -17.10 6.50 -4.19
N GLY A 282 -17.92 6.51 -3.14
CA GLY A 282 -17.77 7.40 -1.99
C GLY A 282 -18.30 8.82 -2.26
N ASP A 283 -18.69 9.52 -1.20
CA ASP A 283 -19.20 10.90 -1.27
C ASP A 283 -19.05 11.60 0.10
N PHE A 284 -17.81 11.67 0.59
CA PHE A 284 -17.48 12.33 1.85
C PHE A 284 -17.23 13.82 1.62
N PRO A 285 -17.20 14.64 2.68
CA PRO A 285 -16.68 16.00 2.56
C PRO A 285 -15.28 15.95 1.93
N PRO A 286 -15.00 16.66 0.81
CA PRO A 286 -13.73 16.53 0.09
C PRO A 286 -12.49 16.78 0.96
N ALA A 287 -12.59 17.72 1.90
CA ALA A 287 -11.52 18.05 2.84
C ALA A 287 -11.28 16.97 3.92
N GLN A 288 -12.10 15.92 3.96
CA GLN A 288 -11.95 14.82 4.91
C GLN A 288 -11.31 13.56 4.31
N LEU A 289 -11.35 13.39 2.99
CA LEU A 289 -10.69 12.26 2.35
C LEU A 289 -9.18 12.50 2.35
N TYR A 290 -8.46 11.63 3.06
CA TYR A 290 -7.03 11.77 3.31
C TYR A 290 -6.21 10.71 2.59
N SER A 291 -6.74 9.50 2.43
CA SER A 291 -6.09 8.41 1.70
C SER A 291 -7.13 7.46 1.14
N THR A 292 -6.77 6.77 0.07
CA THR A 292 -7.59 5.74 -0.55
C THR A 292 -6.73 4.57 -0.98
N GLU A 293 -7.24 3.35 -0.77
CA GLU A 293 -6.56 2.14 -1.25
C GLU A 293 -7.56 1.10 -1.74
N ILE A 294 -7.15 0.23 -2.67
CA ILE A 294 -7.95 -0.85 -3.23
C ILE A 294 -7.28 -2.20 -2.97
N ASN A 295 -8.04 -3.11 -2.36
CA ASN A 295 -7.63 -4.50 -2.22
C ASN A 295 -8.82 -5.45 -2.39
N ASP A 296 -8.62 -6.50 -3.20
CA ASP A 296 -9.65 -7.51 -3.51
C ASP A 296 -11.00 -6.91 -3.96
N GLY A 297 -10.96 -5.82 -4.74
CA GLY A 297 -12.14 -5.12 -5.24
C GLY A 297 -12.93 -4.33 -4.19
N LYS A 298 -12.40 -4.20 -2.97
CA LYS A 298 -12.90 -3.29 -1.94
C LYS A 298 -12.11 -2.00 -1.97
N ILE A 299 -12.80 -0.89 -1.71
CA ILE A 299 -12.21 0.45 -1.66
C ILE A 299 -12.18 0.89 -0.20
N TYR A 300 -11.02 1.27 0.29
CA TYR A 300 -10.78 1.72 1.65
C TYR A 300 -10.54 3.23 1.62
N PHE A 301 -11.33 3.99 2.38
CA PHE A 301 -11.21 5.44 2.49
C PHE A 301 -10.75 5.82 3.89
N GLY A 302 -9.56 6.37 4.02
CA GLY A 302 -9.06 7.01 5.23
C GLY A 302 -9.62 8.42 5.35
N LEU A 303 -10.38 8.67 6.41
CA LEU A 303 -11.07 9.94 6.65
C LEU A 303 -10.55 10.63 7.90
N THR A 304 -10.20 11.90 7.79
CA THR A 304 -9.88 12.75 8.94
C THR A 304 -10.33 14.19 8.78
N ASN A 305 -10.60 14.89 9.88
CA ASN A 305 -10.74 16.34 9.88
C ASN A 305 -9.61 17.03 10.67
N PHE A 306 -8.53 16.28 10.96
CA PHE A 306 -7.40 16.71 11.78
C PHE A 306 -7.77 17.11 13.22
N THR A 307 -8.97 16.75 13.68
CA THR A 307 -9.41 16.99 15.07
C THR A 307 -9.91 15.72 15.73
N ASP A 308 -11.07 15.20 15.31
CA ASP A 308 -11.82 14.18 16.01
C ASP A 308 -12.45 13.12 15.09
N VAL A 309 -12.46 13.36 13.77
CA VAL A 309 -12.78 12.33 12.78
C VAL A 309 -11.48 11.62 12.42
N ASN A 310 -11.44 10.31 12.66
CA ASN A 310 -10.37 9.40 12.22
C ASN A 310 -11.01 8.03 11.98
N ILE A 311 -11.44 7.80 10.74
CA ILE A 311 -12.30 6.68 10.38
C ILE A 311 -11.79 6.05 9.08
N VAL A 312 -11.82 4.73 9.01
CA VAL A 312 -11.73 4.01 7.73
C VAL A 312 -13.09 3.50 7.34
N LYS A 313 -13.53 3.85 6.13
CA LYS A 313 -14.75 3.28 5.54
C LYS A 313 -14.40 2.37 4.37
N VAL A 314 -15.10 1.25 4.26
CA VAL A 314 -14.86 0.24 3.23
C VAL A 314 -16.08 0.12 2.33
N TYR A 315 -15.90 0.23 1.03
CA TYR A 315 -16.96 0.20 0.02
C TYR A 315 -16.70 -0.90 -1.01
N ASP A 316 -17.77 -1.35 -1.67
CA ASP A 316 -17.65 -2.13 -2.91
C ASP A 316 -17.69 -1.22 -4.15
N LYS A 317 -17.44 -1.80 -5.32
CA LYS A 317 -17.45 -1.10 -6.61
C LYS A 317 -18.83 -0.60 -7.02
N GLU A 318 -19.90 -1.13 -6.43
CA GLU A 318 -21.28 -0.68 -6.62
C GLU A 318 -21.64 0.50 -5.70
N ASN A 319 -20.66 1.05 -4.97
CA ASN A 319 -20.81 2.17 -4.04
C ASN A 319 -21.67 1.85 -2.82
N ASN A 320 -21.70 0.59 -2.38
CA ASN A 320 -22.29 0.21 -1.09
C ASN A 320 -21.23 0.26 0.01
N GLU A 321 -21.55 0.92 1.13
CA GLU A 321 -20.73 0.84 2.33
C GLU A 321 -20.81 -0.58 2.91
N LEU A 322 -19.65 -1.24 3.02
CA LEU A 322 -19.49 -2.57 3.59
C LEU A 322 -19.20 -2.49 5.09
N ASN A 323 -18.29 -1.60 5.50
CA ASN A 323 -17.85 -1.46 6.88
C ASN A 323 -17.38 -0.04 7.21
N SER A 324 -17.31 0.27 8.51
CA SER A 324 -16.80 1.52 9.06
C SER A 324 -16.08 1.25 10.37
N TYR A 325 -14.86 1.77 10.52
CA TYR A 325 -13.98 1.51 11.65
C TYR A 325 -13.40 2.82 12.20
N ASN A 326 -13.45 3.01 13.51
CA ASN A 326 -12.63 4.03 14.15
C ASN A 326 -11.20 3.51 14.19
N VAL A 327 -10.25 4.36 13.81
CA VAL A 327 -8.83 4.01 13.70
C VAL A 327 -7.97 5.08 14.38
N GLY A 328 -6.64 4.91 14.33
CA GLY A 328 -5.70 5.92 14.80
C GLY A 328 -5.78 7.25 14.05
N ILE A 329 -5.06 8.25 14.56
CA ILE A 329 -5.12 9.63 14.07
C ILE A 329 -4.51 9.73 12.66
N ILE A 330 -5.25 10.33 11.72
CA ILE A 330 -4.82 10.59 10.33
C ILE A 330 -4.44 9.27 9.64
N PRO A 331 -5.43 8.43 9.24
CA PRO A 331 -5.16 7.16 8.56
C PRO A 331 -4.65 7.43 7.14
N GLY A 332 -3.34 7.33 6.94
CA GLY A 332 -2.64 7.78 5.74
C GLY A 332 -2.30 6.72 4.71
N ASP A 333 -2.10 5.47 5.14
CA ASP A 333 -1.67 4.41 4.24
C ASP A 333 -2.14 3.02 4.72
N PHE A 334 -2.15 2.03 3.82
CA PHE A 334 -2.70 0.71 4.04
C PHE A 334 -1.76 -0.40 3.57
N ALA A 335 -1.80 -1.54 4.24
CA ALA A 335 -1.21 -2.76 3.70
C ALA A 335 -2.07 -3.99 4.05
N PHE A 336 -2.04 -4.99 3.17
CA PHE A 336 -2.91 -6.16 3.27
C PHE A 336 -2.07 -7.44 3.37
N TRP A 337 -2.47 -8.32 4.28
CA TRP A 337 -1.83 -9.61 4.47
C TRP A 337 -2.86 -10.73 4.47
N LYS A 338 -2.48 -11.85 3.85
CA LYS A 338 -3.19 -13.13 3.95
C LYS A 338 -2.18 -14.19 4.35
N SER A 339 -2.55 -15.07 5.28
CA SER A 339 -1.74 -16.21 5.64
C SER A 339 -1.54 -17.13 4.44
N GLU A 340 -0.31 -17.61 4.25
CA GLU A 340 0.03 -18.63 3.25
C GLU A 340 -0.63 -19.99 3.52
#